data_AF-A0A661Y575-F1
#
_entry.id   AF-A0A661Y575-F1
#
_cell.length_a   1.000
_cell.length_b   1.000
_cell.length_c   1.000
_cell.angle_alpha   90.00
_cell.angle_beta   90.00
_cell.angle_gamma   90.00
#
_symmetry.space_group_name_H-M   'P 1'
#
loop_
_entity.id
_entity.type
_entity.pdbx_description
1 polymer ?
#
loop_
_entity_poly.entity_id
_entity_poly.type
_entity_poly.pdbx_seq_one_letter_code
_entity_poly.pdbx_strand_id
1 'polypeptide(L)'
;NDRSKTIPVCYHLEPFREGSKRWQEIKTHKRTITDGDIVNFANLTWDHFYAHTDITSLDGSIFEKRTAHGYFILAAAAGLFVYPNKGPVAANYGLAECRFLRPIYHNDTIYVRLTCKQKIDREQRGTELPSGIVKWYGEVFDAEDELVAVVTVLTMVQKKQTVFAEMTSESIAQYLNKLTEKSKPQWGSFTPQHMIEHLEYTYRIASGEIQDFEIATPEKILEKVHSTLYNYKKMPQEYDFPLAEKSEIEKLKHPDLLKAKALMLEARTEYLAYFKENEDARTKNVVFGELNRFEWYLLERKHLNHHFEQFGLL
;
A
#
# COMPACT_ATOMS: atom_id res chain seq x y z
N ASN A 1 7.54 -18.42 24.93
CA ASN A 1 7.88 -18.43 23.50
C ASN A 1 6.92 -17.55 22.74
N ASP A 2 7.09 -16.24 22.91
CA ASP A 2 6.31 -15.19 22.26
C ASP A 2 7.08 -14.75 21.01
N ARG A 3 6.71 -15.26 19.83
CA ARG A 3 7.23 -14.83 18.52
C ARG A 3 6.19 -13.97 17.77
N SER A 4 5.33 -13.24 18.49
CA SER A 4 4.28 -12.44 17.86
C SER A 4 4.14 -11.03 18.43
N LYS A 5 5.24 -10.32 18.70
CA LYS A 5 5.15 -8.90 19.09
C LYS A 5 6.38 -8.11 18.64
N THR A 6 6.24 -7.50 17.46
CA THR A 6 6.71 -6.18 17.00
C THR A 6 7.20 -6.27 15.55
N ILE A 7 6.26 -6.32 14.60
CA ILE A 7 6.49 -5.57 13.36
C ILE A 7 6.49 -4.11 13.83
N PRO A 8 7.62 -3.38 13.80
CA PRO A 8 7.63 -2.04 14.36
C PRO A 8 6.57 -1.20 13.65
N VAL A 9 5.85 -0.43 14.46
CA VAL A 9 4.83 0.57 14.08
C VAL A 9 5.30 1.49 12.93
N CYS A 10 6.60 1.51 12.66
CA CYS A 10 7.36 2.26 11.67
C CYS A 10 7.02 2.07 10.20
N TYR A 11 6.35 0.98 9.79
CA TYR A 11 6.18 0.76 8.36
C TYR A 11 5.06 1.63 7.77
N HIS A 12 4.00 1.98 8.50
CA HIS A 12 2.92 2.81 7.94
C HIS A 12 3.20 4.31 8.11
N LEU A 13 2.84 5.12 7.11
CA LEU A 13 2.69 6.57 7.29
C LEU A 13 1.44 6.83 8.13
N GLU A 14 1.62 6.74 9.45
CA GLU A 14 0.66 7.30 10.39
C GLU A 14 0.76 8.83 10.36
N PRO A 15 -0.39 9.54 10.40
CA PRO A 15 -0.41 11.00 10.45
C PRO A 15 0.44 11.49 11.62
N PHE A 16 1.31 12.46 11.34
CA PHE A 16 2.10 13.12 12.36
C PHE A 16 1.14 13.86 13.30
N ARG A 17 1.06 13.43 14.57
CA ARG A 17 0.45 14.24 15.61
C ARG A 17 1.47 15.28 16.03
N GLU A 18 1.15 16.54 15.78
CA GLU A 18 1.93 17.67 16.24
C GLU A 18 2.18 17.53 17.75
N GLY A 19 3.45 17.48 18.17
CA GLY A 19 3.86 17.21 19.55
C GLY A 19 4.28 15.76 19.88
N SER A 20 4.22 14.81 18.94
CA SER A 20 4.73 13.44 19.18
C SER A 20 6.27 13.41 19.20
N LYS A 21 6.86 13.61 20.39
CA LYS A 21 8.32 13.64 20.64
C LYS A 21 9.04 12.28 20.52
N ARG A 22 8.41 11.23 19.96
CA ARG A 22 9.02 9.90 19.90
C ARG A 22 9.47 9.60 18.48
N TRP A 23 10.70 10.00 18.18
CA TRP A 23 11.46 9.45 17.07
C TRP A 23 11.34 7.93 17.14
N GLN A 24 10.72 7.31 16.13
CA GLN A 24 10.64 5.86 16.09
C GLN A 24 12.01 5.36 15.65
N GLU A 25 12.66 4.61 16.53
CA GLU A 25 13.97 4.04 16.36
C GLU A 25 13.87 2.52 16.29
N ILE A 26 14.58 1.93 15.33
CA ILE A 26 14.72 0.48 15.20
C ILE A 26 16.20 0.15 15.33
N LYS A 27 16.55 -0.71 16.29
CA LYS A 27 17.87 -1.35 16.36
C LYS A 27 17.76 -2.76 15.78
N THR A 28 18.58 -3.07 14.78
CA THR A 28 18.55 -4.37 14.11
C THR A 28 19.30 -5.43 14.91
N HIS A 29 19.18 -6.69 14.49
CA HIS A 29 20.14 -7.73 14.89
C HIS A 29 21.52 -7.46 14.26
N LYS A 30 22.52 -8.21 14.72
CA LYS A 30 23.91 -8.12 14.28
C LYS A 30 24.18 -9.07 13.10
N ARG A 31 25.09 -8.69 12.20
CA ARG A 31 25.62 -9.55 11.12
C ARG A 31 27.14 -9.47 11.08
N THR A 32 27.80 -10.62 11.20
CA THR A 32 29.24 -10.76 10.97
C THR A 32 29.54 -10.79 9.49
N ILE A 33 30.52 -10.00 9.05
CA ILE A 33 30.98 -9.95 7.68
C ILE A 33 32.13 -10.93 7.50
N THR A 34 32.00 -11.88 6.59
CA THR A 34 33.01 -12.90 6.34
C THR A 34 33.84 -12.60 5.09
N ASP A 35 34.99 -13.25 4.95
CA ASP A 35 35.76 -13.21 3.69
C ASP A 35 34.92 -13.66 2.49
N GLY A 36 34.03 -14.64 2.69
CA GLY A 36 33.11 -15.10 1.65
C GLY A 36 32.18 -14.00 1.16
N ASP A 37 31.67 -13.16 2.07
CA ASP A 37 30.85 -12.00 1.69
C ASP A 37 31.63 -11.01 0.82
N ILE A 38 32.86 -10.68 1.21
CA ILE A 38 33.73 -9.71 0.50
C ILE A 38 34.07 -10.22 -0.91
N VAL A 39 34.47 -11.48 -1.03
CA VAL A 39 34.80 -12.09 -2.33
C VAL A 39 33.58 -12.18 -3.23
N ASN A 40 32.43 -12.61 -2.69
CA ASN A 40 31.19 -12.69 -3.46
C ASN A 40 30.71 -11.32 -3.93
N PHE A 41 30.82 -10.29 -3.09
CA PHE A 41 30.45 -8.93 -3.46
C PHE A 41 31.37 -8.35 -4.54
N ALA A 42 32.68 -8.58 -4.44
CA ALA A 42 33.63 -8.21 -5.49
C ALA A 42 33.27 -8.86 -6.84
N ASN A 43 32.97 -10.16 -6.84
CA ASN A 43 32.61 -10.87 -8.06
C ASN A 43 31.25 -10.43 -8.63
N LEU A 44 30.29 -10.09 -7.78
CA LEU A 44 28.96 -9.63 -8.19
C LEU A 44 29.00 -8.21 -8.77
N THR A 45 29.74 -7.30 -8.12
CA THR A 45 29.79 -5.87 -8.48
C THR A 45 30.91 -5.51 -9.44
N TRP A 46 31.88 -6.42 -9.62
CA TRP A 46 33.12 -6.21 -10.36
C TRP A 46 34.06 -5.17 -9.74
N ASP A 47 33.86 -4.84 -8.46
CA ASP A 47 34.77 -4.00 -7.69
C ASP A 47 35.86 -4.86 -7.04
N HIS A 48 36.97 -5.03 -7.78
CA HIS A 48 38.16 -5.76 -7.32
C HIS A 48 39.25 -4.83 -6.77
N PHE A 49 38.89 -3.66 -6.23
CA PHE A 49 39.86 -2.75 -5.61
C PHE A 49 40.75 -3.45 -4.58
N TYR A 50 42.05 -3.13 -4.59
CA TYR A 50 43.09 -3.92 -3.90
C TYR A 50 42.81 -4.13 -2.41
N ALA A 51 42.25 -3.12 -1.72
CA ALA A 51 41.94 -3.21 -0.28
C ALA A 51 40.92 -4.31 0.07
N HIS A 52 40.14 -4.78 -0.91
CA HIS A 52 39.14 -5.83 -0.76
C HIS A 52 39.64 -7.19 -1.25
N THR A 53 40.56 -7.22 -2.22
CA THR A 53 40.91 -8.43 -2.99
C THR A 53 42.35 -8.90 -2.80
N ASP A 54 43.29 -7.97 -2.57
CA ASP A 54 44.73 -8.24 -2.50
C ASP A 54 45.34 -7.79 -1.16
N ILE A 55 45.46 -8.73 -0.23
CA ILE A 55 46.05 -8.49 1.10
C ILE A 55 47.57 -8.26 1.06
N THR A 56 48.24 -8.55 -0.05
CA THR A 56 49.69 -8.35 -0.20
C THR A 56 50.06 -6.92 -0.60
N SER A 57 49.06 -6.13 -1.01
CA SER A 57 49.22 -4.75 -1.48
C SER A 57 48.71 -3.70 -0.47
N LEU A 58 48.72 -4.02 0.83
CA LEU A 58 48.25 -3.10 1.88
C LEU A 58 49.34 -2.16 2.43
N ASP A 59 50.62 -2.47 2.16
CA ASP A 59 51.75 -1.66 2.60
C ASP A 59 51.66 -0.23 2.04
N GLY A 60 51.75 0.76 2.94
CA GLY A 60 51.60 2.18 2.60
C GLY A 60 50.16 2.67 2.45
N SER A 61 49.16 1.79 2.62
CA SER A 61 47.76 2.18 2.71
C SER A 61 47.33 2.47 4.17
N ILE A 62 46.12 2.99 4.34
CA ILE A 62 45.51 3.18 5.67
C ILE A 62 44.87 1.91 6.24
N PHE A 63 44.91 0.79 5.50
CA PHE A 63 44.20 -0.43 5.83
C PHE A 63 45.17 -1.48 6.40
N GLU A 64 44.76 -2.14 7.47
CA GLU A 64 45.59 -3.12 8.17
C GLU A 64 45.32 -4.56 7.72
N LYS A 65 44.13 -4.82 7.18
CA LYS A 65 43.64 -6.14 6.77
C LYS A 65 42.70 -6.00 5.58
N ARG A 66 42.26 -7.14 5.02
CA ARG A 66 41.19 -7.17 4.01
C ARG A 66 39.95 -6.44 4.53
N THR A 67 39.52 -5.41 3.81
CA THR A 67 38.36 -4.60 4.15
C THR A 67 37.15 -4.99 3.34
N ALA A 68 35.96 -4.82 3.92
CA ALA A 68 34.70 -4.89 3.20
C ALA A 68 34.47 -3.63 2.35
N HIS A 69 33.83 -3.77 1.20
CA HIS A 69 33.44 -2.64 0.35
C HIS A 69 32.48 -1.72 1.09
N GLY A 70 32.65 -0.40 0.97
CA GLY A 70 31.68 0.56 1.51
C GLY A 70 30.26 0.30 0.97
N TYR A 71 30.14 0.02 -0.33
CA TYR A 71 28.85 -0.34 -0.94
C TYR A 71 28.26 -1.64 -0.40
N PHE A 72 29.11 -2.61 -0.05
CA PHE A 72 28.65 -3.82 0.62
C PHE A 72 28.12 -3.52 2.03
N ILE A 73 28.78 -2.64 2.81
CA ILE A 73 28.29 -2.23 4.13
C ILE A 73 26.89 -1.61 4.01
N LEU A 74 26.63 -0.76 3.01
CA LEU A 74 25.30 -0.19 2.78
C LEU A 74 24.27 -1.26 2.38
N ALA A 75 24.63 -2.18 1.49
CA ALA A 75 23.75 -3.27 1.06
C ALA A 75 23.42 -4.21 2.23
N ALA A 76 24.42 -4.57 3.04
CA ALA A 76 24.25 -5.38 4.25
C ALA A 76 23.39 -4.66 5.29
N ALA A 77 23.60 -3.35 5.49
CA ALA A 77 22.76 -2.52 6.35
C ALA A 77 21.29 -2.54 5.90
N ALA A 78 21.02 -2.33 4.60
CA ALA A 78 19.67 -2.42 4.05
C ALA A 78 19.03 -3.79 4.31
N GLY A 79 19.79 -4.88 4.11
CA GLY A 79 19.33 -6.23 4.43
C GLY A 79 18.97 -6.45 5.90
N LEU A 80 19.52 -5.65 6.83
CA LEU A 80 19.21 -5.74 8.26
C LEU A 80 17.93 -5.00 8.67
N PHE A 81 17.60 -3.87 8.02
CA PHE A 81 16.45 -3.03 8.41
C PHE A 81 15.24 -3.11 7.47
N VAL A 82 15.39 -3.63 6.26
CA VAL A 82 14.27 -3.81 5.32
C VAL A 82 13.50 -5.07 5.66
N TYR A 83 12.19 -4.92 5.85
CA TYR A 83 11.29 -6.07 6.05
C TYR A 83 10.91 -6.68 4.69
N PRO A 84 10.98 -8.02 4.52
CA PRO A 84 10.85 -8.64 3.20
C PRO A 84 9.41 -8.73 2.67
N ASN A 85 8.40 -8.74 3.55
CA ASN A 85 7.01 -8.89 3.10
C ASN A 85 6.47 -7.58 2.53
N LYS A 86 5.51 -7.69 1.60
CA LYS A 86 4.77 -6.55 1.06
C LYS A 86 4.24 -5.69 2.21
N GLY A 87 4.58 -4.42 2.16
CA GLY A 87 4.21 -3.45 3.18
C GLY A 87 3.85 -2.10 2.57
N PRO A 88 3.57 -1.12 3.45
CA PRO A 88 3.27 0.26 3.06
C PRO A 88 4.44 1.02 2.40
N VAL A 89 5.68 0.53 2.48
CA VAL A 89 6.80 1.13 1.75
C VAL A 89 6.63 0.78 0.27
N ALA A 90 6.28 1.78 -0.54
CA ALA A 90 6.08 1.61 -1.98
C ALA A 90 7.41 1.52 -2.72
N ALA A 91 8.38 2.36 -2.34
CA ALA A 91 9.70 2.38 -2.94
C ALA A 91 10.75 2.94 -1.97
N ASN A 92 11.94 2.35 -1.99
CA ASN A 92 13.16 3.03 -1.56
C ASN A 92 13.79 3.67 -2.79
N TYR A 93 13.66 4.98 -2.93
CA TYR A 93 13.95 5.67 -4.20
C TYR A 93 15.25 6.49 -4.18
N GLY A 94 15.92 6.59 -3.03
CA GLY A 94 17.15 7.35 -2.95
C GLY A 94 17.90 7.24 -1.64
N LEU A 95 19.19 7.56 -1.73
CA LEU A 95 20.10 7.73 -0.60
C LEU A 95 20.66 9.15 -0.64
N ALA A 96 20.84 9.76 0.52
CA ALA A 96 21.44 11.07 0.69
C ALA A 96 22.46 11.04 1.83
N GLU A 97 23.41 11.97 1.81
CA GLU A 97 24.35 12.22 2.93
C GLU A 97 25.10 10.97 3.42
N CYS A 98 25.46 10.07 2.49
CA CYS A 98 26.19 8.85 2.83
C CYS A 98 27.65 9.17 3.15
N ARG A 99 28.16 8.65 4.27
CA ARG A 99 29.58 8.73 4.67
C ARG A 99 30.05 7.43 5.29
N PHE A 100 31.26 7.00 4.92
CA PHE A 100 32.00 5.91 5.55
C PHE A 100 33.04 6.54 6.47
N LEU A 101 32.95 6.25 7.77
CA LEU A 101 33.79 6.86 8.80
C LEU A 101 34.94 5.94 9.22
N ARG A 102 34.72 4.62 9.17
CA ARG A 102 35.70 3.60 9.58
C ARG A 102 35.64 2.40 8.64
N PRO A 103 36.77 1.73 8.39
CA PRO A 103 36.77 0.47 7.66
C PRO A 103 36.12 -0.64 8.51
N ILE A 104 35.48 -1.59 7.82
CA ILE A 104 35.08 -2.89 8.38
C ILE A 104 36.02 -3.92 7.80
N TYR A 105 36.66 -4.69 8.68
CA TYR A 105 37.52 -5.79 8.30
C TYR A 105 36.75 -7.11 8.25
N HIS A 106 37.35 -8.11 7.62
CA HIS A 106 36.83 -9.46 7.68
C HIS A 106 36.67 -9.93 9.14
N ASN A 107 35.59 -10.66 9.42
CA ASN A 107 35.12 -11.12 10.72
C ASN A 107 34.60 -10.04 11.68
N ASP A 108 34.59 -8.76 11.29
CA ASP A 108 33.90 -7.73 12.06
C ASP A 108 32.38 -7.91 11.98
N THR A 109 31.67 -7.39 12.97
CA THR A 109 30.22 -7.54 13.09
C THR A 109 29.54 -6.19 13.12
N ILE A 110 28.54 -5.98 12.25
CA ILE A 110 27.80 -4.73 12.16
C ILE A 110 26.36 -4.87 12.66
N TYR A 111 25.76 -3.75 13.09
CA TYR A 111 24.31 -3.59 13.22
C TYR A 111 23.88 -2.19 12.81
N VAL A 112 22.56 -1.98 12.64
CA VAL A 112 22.01 -0.70 12.21
C VAL A 112 21.06 -0.15 13.28
N ARG A 113 21.15 1.16 13.50
CA ARG A 113 20.10 1.96 14.13
C ARG A 113 19.43 2.80 13.04
N LEU A 114 18.13 2.63 12.87
CA LEU A 114 17.33 3.37 11.88
C LEU A 114 16.36 4.30 12.61
N THR A 115 16.48 5.60 12.36
CA THR A 115 15.65 6.62 13.00
C THR A 115 14.84 7.37 11.95
N CYS A 116 13.51 7.44 12.08
CA CYS A 116 12.67 8.28 11.21
C CYS A 116 12.98 9.77 11.46
N LYS A 117 13.67 10.49 10.57
CA LYS A 117 14.03 11.92 10.77
C LYS A 117 13.00 12.91 10.28
N GLN A 118 12.28 12.59 9.22
CA GLN A 118 11.36 13.54 8.60
C GLN A 118 10.25 12.79 7.86
N LYS A 119 9.03 13.31 7.98
CA LYS A 119 7.90 12.90 7.14
C LYS A 119 7.47 14.12 6.33
N ILE A 120 7.42 13.98 5.03
CA ILE A 120 7.01 15.02 4.08
C ILE A 120 5.72 14.55 3.44
N ASP A 121 4.67 15.35 3.60
CA ASP A 121 3.42 15.03 2.95
C ASP A 121 3.51 15.26 1.43
N ARG A 122 2.86 14.39 0.66
CA ARG A 122 2.76 14.53 -0.78
C ARG A 122 1.29 14.54 -1.17
N GLU A 123 0.95 15.48 -2.04
CA GLU A 123 -0.37 15.50 -2.66
C GLU A 123 -0.54 14.29 -3.57
N GLN A 124 -1.71 13.66 -3.48
CA GLN A 124 -2.07 12.56 -4.37
C GLN A 124 -2.22 13.08 -5.80
N ARG A 125 -1.64 12.37 -6.77
CA ARG A 125 -1.69 12.71 -8.20
C ARG A 125 -2.03 11.46 -9.02
N GLY A 126 -2.89 11.63 -10.02
CA GLY A 126 -3.21 10.57 -10.99
C GLY A 126 -3.71 9.28 -10.33
N THR A 127 -3.20 8.16 -10.80
CA THR A 127 -3.56 6.80 -10.34
C THR A 127 -2.58 6.25 -9.29
N GLU A 128 -1.97 7.15 -8.50
CA GLU A 128 -1.17 6.76 -7.34
C GLU A 128 -2.01 6.80 -6.06
N LEU A 129 -1.90 5.76 -5.23
CA LEU A 129 -2.44 5.79 -3.88
C LEU A 129 -1.78 6.92 -3.05
N PRO A 130 -2.53 7.59 -2.15
CA PRO A 130 -1.99 8.61 -1.27
C PRO A 130 -0.72 8.12 -0.56
N SER A 131 0.37 8.84 -0.77
CA SER A 131 1.69 8.50 -0.24
C SER A 131 2.38 9.75 0.29
N GLY A 132 3.50 9.56 0.99
CA GLY A 132 4.39 10.62 1.44
C GLY A 132 5.82 10.12 1.46
N ILE A 133 6.76 11.02 1.72
CA ILE A 133 8.18 10.70 1.81
C ILE A 133 8.56 10.59 3.28
N VAL A 134 9.23 9.49 3.65
CA VAL A 134 9.87 9.33 4.95
C VAL A 134 11.37 9.28 4.74
N LYS A 135 12.08 10.19 5.42
CA LYS A 135 13.54 10.19 5.49
C LYS A 135 13.98 9.46 6.74
N TRP A 136 14.77 8.42 6.57
CA TRP A 136 15.34 7.62 7.65
C TRP A 136 16.81 7.90 7.78
N TYR A 137 17.29 8.15 8.99
CA TYR A 137 18.71 8.21 9.28
C TYR A 137 19.16 6.84 9.73
N GLY A 138 19.95 6.19 8.89
CA GLY A 138 20.63 4.94 9.17
C GLY A 138 22.02 5.21 9.71
N GLU A 139 22.29 4.65 10.88
CA GLU A 139 23.61 4.64 11.50
C GLU A 139 24.06 3.18 11.58
N VAL A 140 25.22 2.87 11.01
CA VAL A 140 25.84 1.55 11.05
C VAL A 140 26.92 1.56 12.12
N PHE A 141 26.83 0.62 13.04
CA PHE A 141 27.78 0.45 14.14
C PHE A 141 28.48 -0.90 14.04
N ASP A 142 29.68 -1.00 14.60
CA ASP A 142 30.37 -2.28 14.80
C ASP A 142 29.92 -2.98 16.12
N ALA A 143 30.67 -3.98 16.58
CA ALA A 143 30.31 -4.75 17.77
C ALA A 143 30.56 -3.98 19.07
N GLU A 144 31.46 -3.00 19.02
CA GLU A 144 31.96 -2.13 20.09
C GLU A 144 31.19 -0.79 20.17
N ASP A 145 30.13 -0.64 19.39
CA ASP A 145 29.28 0.57 19.31
C ASP A 145 29.99 1.79 18.68
N GLU A 146 31.07 1.59 17.92
CA GLU A 146 31.70 2.66 17.14
C GLU A 146 30.95 2.89 15.81
N LEU A 147 30.83 4.15 15.41
CA LEU A 147 30.08 4.53 14.21
C LEU A 147 30.92 4.27 12.94
N VAL A 148 30.41 3.39 12.08
CA VAL A 148 31.07 2.90 10.86
C VAL A 148 30.63 3.69 9.65
N ALA A 149 29.33 3.88 9.48
CA ALA A 149 28.75 4.60 8.36
C ALA A 149 27.45 5.28 8.74
N VAL A 150 27.12 6.36 8.03
CA VAL A 150 25.83 7.03 8.12
C VAL A 150 25.23 7.20 6.74
N VAL A 151 23.91 7.10 6.66
CA VAL A 151 23.16 7.31 5.41
C VAL A 151 21.74 7.79 5.69
N THR A 152 21.26 8.74 4.90
CA THR A 152 19.85 9.12 4.90
C THR A 152 19.13 8.34 3.78
N VAL A 153 18.22 7.44 4.15
CA VAL A 153 17.41 6.63 3.23
C VAL A 153 16.08 7.33 2.97
N LEU A 154 15.72 7.47 1.69
CA LEU A 154 14.50 8.14 1.24
C LEU A 154 13.49 7.09 0.75
N THR A 155 12.40 6.94 1.51
CA THR A 155 11.34 5.99 1.18
C THR A 155 10.05 6.72 0.83
N MET A 156 9.38 6.28 -0.23
CA MET A 156 7.98 6.59 -0.48
C MET A 156 7.13 5.57 0.27
N VAL A 157 6.27 6.06 1.15
CA VAL A 157 5.42 5.23 2.00
C VAL A 157 3.95 5.58 1.69
N GLN A 158 3.09 4.57 1.63
CA GLN A 158 1.65 4.76 1.46
C GLN A 158 1.04 5.26 2.76
N LYS A 159 0.14 6.24 2.67
CA LYS A 159 -0.64 6.74 3.81
C LYS A 159 -1.59 5.65 4.27
N LYS A 160 -1.78 5.52 5.58
CA LYS A 160 -2.80 4.63 6.11
C LYS A 160 -4.19 5.16 5.72
N GLN A 161 -4.99 4.32 5.09
CA GLN A 161 -6.40 4.60 4.84
C GLN A 161 -7.15 4.51 6.18
N THR A 162 -7.83 5.58 6.58
CA THR A 162 -8.73 5.59 7.76
C THR A 162 -10.12 6.16 7.49
N VAL A 163 -10.42 6.55 6.25
CA VAL A 163 -11.69 7.19 5.86
C VAL A 163 -12.78 6.17 5.53
N PHE A 164 -12.40 4.96 5.11
CA PHE A 164 -13.32 3.94 4.64
C PHE A 164 -13.18 2.69 5.50
N ALA A 165 -14.30 2.12 5.94
CA ALA A 165 -14.31 0.78 6.48
C ALA A 165 -13.85 -0.20 5.39
N GLU A 166 -13.04 -1.19 5.79
CA GLU A 166 -12.64 -2.28 4.89
C GLU A 166 -13.83 -3.18 4.60
N MET A 167 -14.01 -3.53 3.33
CA MET A 167 -15.16 -4.28 2.81
C MET A 167 -14.77 -5.74 2.52
N THR A 168 -14.49 -6.50 3.58
CA THR A 168 -14.35 -7.97 3.48
C THR A 168 -15.72 -8.64 3.42
N SER A 169 -15.79 -9.89 2.97
CA SER A 169 -17.03 -10.67 2.94
C SER A 169 -17.72 -10.72 4.31
N GLU A 170 -16.95 -10.85 5.39
CA GLU A 170 -17.46 -10.86 6.77
C GLU A 170 -18.04 -9.50 7.16
N SER A 171 -17.30 -8.41 6.90
CA SER A 171 -17.76 -7.07 7.26
C SER A 171 -19.03 -6.68 6.48
N ILE A 172 -19.10 -7.00 5.19
CA ILE A 172 -20.28 -6.74 4.35
C ILE A 172 -21.48 -7.50 4.92
N ALA A 173 -21.34 -8.79 5.21
CA ALA A 173 -22.42 -9.57 5.82
C ALA A 173 -22.89 -8.98 7.16
N GLN A 174 -21.96 -8.54 8.02
CA GLN A 174 -22.29 -7.88 9.29
C GLN A 174 -23.08 -6.59 9.09
N TYR A 175 -22.69 -5.73 8.13
CA TYR A 175 -23.40 -4.48 7.84
C TYR A 175 -24.77 -4.75 7.23
N LEU A 176 -24.89 -5.71 6.31
CA LEU A 176 -26.16 -6.10 5.71
C LEU A 176 -27.16 -6.67 6.72
N ASN A 177 -26.69 -7.32 7.79
CA ASN A 177 -27.57 -7.81 8.86
C ASN A 177 -28.24 -6.67 9.65
N LYS A 178 -27.65 -5.48 9.69
CA LYS A 178 -28.25 -4.30 10.33
C LYS A 178 -29.36 -3.67 9.48
N LEU A 179 -29.39 -3.93 8.17
CA LEU A 179 -30.36 -3.34 7.24
C LEU A 179 -31.70 -4.07 7.30
N THR A 180 -32.80 -3.34 7.48
CA THR A 180 -34.18 -3.87 7.50
C THR A 180 -35.05 -3.10 6.52
N GLU A 181 -36.24 -3.62 6.18
CA GLU A 181 -37.20 -2.90 5.32
C GLU A 181 -37.64 -1.54 5.90
N LYS A 182 -37.54 -1.38 7.21
CA LYS A 182 -37.88 -0.15 7.93
C LYS A 182 -36.72 0.85 8.00
N SER A 183 -35.52 0.46 7.59
CA SER A 183 -34.35 1.33 7.59
C SER A 183 -34.60 2.51 6.65
N LYS A 184 -34.31 3.72 7.12
CA LYS A 184 -34.47 4.95 6.34
C LYS A 184 -33.10 5.47 5.93
N PRO A 185 -32.93 5.94 4.69
CA PRO A 185 -31.69 6.59 4.29
C PRO A 185 -31.55 7.94 5.02
N GLN A 186 -30.32 8.30 5.34
CA GLN A 186 -29.94 9.61 5.88
C GLN A 186 -29.94 10.69 4.79
N TRP A 187 -29.70 10.31 3.53
CA TRP A 187 -29.77 11.17 2.34
C TRP A 187 -30.22 10.36 1.10
N GLY A 188 -30.72 11.03 0.07
CA GLY A 188 -31.19 10.38 -1.17
C GLY A 188 -32.55 9.68 -1.02
N SER A 189 -32.99 8.99 -2.07
CA SER A 189 -34.37 8.47 -2.23
C SER A 189 -34.50 6.94 -2.17
N PHE A 190 -33.40 6.18 -2.10
CA PHE A 190 -33.48 4.72 -2.13
C PHE A 190 -34.18 4.15 -0.89
N THR A 191 -35.05 3.18 -1.14
CA THR A 191 -35.46 2.24 -0.09
C THR A 191 -34.33 1.23 0.17
N PRO A 192 -34.35 0.49 1.30
CA PRO A 192 -33.37 -0.56 1.56
C PRO A 192 -33.20 -1.55 0.41
N GLN A 193 -34.30 -1.95 -0.24
CA GLN A 193 -34.25 -2.91 -1.34
C GLN A 193 -33.67 -2.29 -2.62
N HIS A 194 -34.08 -1.07 -3.00
CA HIS A 194 -33.50 -0.37 -4.15
C HIS A 194 -31.98 -0.22 -4.03
N MET A 195 -31.49 0.11 -2.83
CA MET A 195 -30.04 0.22 -2.59
C MET A 195 -29.32 -1.12 -2.82
N ILE A 196 -29.88 -2.23 -2.36
CA ILE A 196 -29.27 -3.56 -2.55
C ILE A 196 -29.29 -3.99 -4.02
N GLU A 197 -30.41 -3.78 -4.71
CA GLU A 197 -30.52 -4.09 -6.14
C GLU A 197 -29.60 -3.23 -7.01
N HIS A 198 -29.38 -1.96 -6.63
CA HIS A 198 -28.39 -1.09 -7.25
C HIS A 198 -26.95 -1.60 -7.08
N LEU A 199 -26.61 -2.05 -5.87
CA LEU A 199 -25.29 -2.65 -5.61
C LEU A 199 -25.09 -3.95 -6.39
N GLU A 200 -26.11 -4.82 -6.44
CA GLU A 200 -26.09 -6.03 -7.26
C GLU A 200 -25.82 -5.70 -8.74
N TYR A 201 -26.56 -4.74 -9.29
CA TYR A 201 -26.39 -4.32 -10.69
C TYR A 201 -24.96 -3.86 -10.97
N THR A 202 -24.33 -3.19 -10.00
CA THR A 202 -22.92 -2.76 -10.12
C THR A 202 -21.96 -3.96 -10.16
N TYR A 203 -22.23 -5.03 -9.39
CA TYR A 203 -21.42 -6.25 -9.47
C TYR A 203 -21.59 -7.00 -10.79
N ARG A 204 -22.80 -7.05 -11.35
CA ARG A 204 -23.05 -7.64 -12.67
C ARG A 204 -22.33 -6.87 -13.78
N ILE A 205 -22.22 -5.54 -13.65
CA ILE A 205 -21.34 -4.75 -14.53
C ILE A 205 -19.88 -5.15 -14.31
N ALA A 206 -19.43 -5.20 -13.05
CA ALA A 206 -18.03 -5.50 -12.72
C ALA A 206 -17.58 -6.88 -13.22
N SER A 207 -18.44 -7.90 -13.11
CA SER A 207 -18.20 -9.28 -13.57
C SER A 207 -18.19 -9.44 -15.10
N GLY A 208 -18.50 -8.38 -15.84
CA GLY A 208 -18.60 -8.43 -17.30
C GLY A 208 -19.92 -8.98 -17.83
N GLU A 209 -20.87 -9.37 -16.97
CA GLU A 209 -22.21 -9.82 -17.37
C GLU A 209 -22.97 -8.70 -18.11
N ILE A 210 -22.81 -7.46 -17.63
CA ILE A 210 -23.42 -6.27 -18.23
C ILE A 210 -22.31 -5.36 -18.74
N GLN A 211 -22.14 -5.27 -20.07
CA GLN A 211 -21.12 -4.44 -20.72
C GLN A 211 -21.64 -3.65 -21.93
N ASP A 212 -22.89 -3.89 -22.34
CA ASP A 212 -23.53 -3.21 -23.46
C ASP A 212 -24.07 -1.83 -23.04
N PHE A 213 -23.15 -0.91 -22.75
CA PHE A 213 -23.43 0.49 -22.49
C PHE A 213 -22.22 1.38 -22.82
N GLU A 214 -22.50 2.69 -22.92
CA GLU A 214 -21.51 3.74 -23.12
C GLU A 214 -21.09 4.36 -21.79
N ILE A 215 -19.82 4.78 -21.72
CA ILE A 215 -19.28 5.53 -20.59
C ILE A 215 -19.94 6.92 -20.62
N ALA A 216 -20.61 7.30 -19.52
CA ALA A 216 -21.32 8.56 -19.42
C ALA A 216 -20.38 9.76 -19.21
N THR A 217 -19.22 9.53 -18.58
CA THR A 217 -18.23 10.57 -18.32
C THR A 217 -17.53 10.99 -19.62
N PRO A 218 -17.54 12.29 -20.00
CA PRO A 218 -16.85 12.76 -21.19
C PRO A 218 -15.34 12.51 -21.14
N GLU A 219 -14.76 12.09 -22.27
CA GLU A 219 -13.34 11.73 -22.41
C GLU A 219 -12.38 12.79 -21.82
N LYS A 220 -12.67 14.08 -22.07
CA LYS A 220 -11.87 15.23 -21.58
C LYS A 220 -11.70 15.32 -20.05
N ILE A 221 -12.59 14.70 -19.27
CA ILE A 221 -12.50 14.66 -17.79
C ILE A 221 -12.35 13.24 -17.25
N LEU A 222 -12.34 12.21 -18.11
CA LEU A 222 -12.37 10.81 -17.70
C LEU A 222 -11.17 10.46 -16.83
N GLU A 223 -9.96 10.87 -17.22
CA GLU A 223 -8.74 10.64 -16.43
C GLU A 223 -8.84 11.27 -15.04
N LYS A 224 -9.34 12.51 -14.96
CA LYS A 224 -9.53 13.21 -13.70
C LYS A 224 -10.55 12.49 -12.81
N VAL A 225 -11.67 12.05 -13.36
CA VAL A 225 -12.71 11.31 -12.63
C VAL A 225 -12.17 9.94 -12.19
N HIS A 226 -11.50 9.21 -13.07
CA HIS A 226 -10.85 7.93 -12.78
C HIS A 226 -9.86 8.07 -11.62
N SER A 227 -9.00 9.10 -11.62
CA SER A 227 -8.02 9.34 -10.55
C SER A 227 -8.64 9.44 -9.15
N THR A 228 -9.93 9.79 -9.06
CA THR A 228 -10.63 9.89 -7.76
C THR A 228 -10.86 8.54 -7.08
N LEU A 229 -10.76 7.42 -7.80
CA LEU A 229 -10.76 6.08 -7.22
C LEU A 229 -9.59 5.88 -6.26
N TYR A 230 -8.44 6.50 -6.54
CA TYR A 230 -7.20 6.28 -5.82
C TYR A 230 -7.10 7.10 -4.54
N ASN A 231 -7.84 8.20 -4.41
CA ASN A 231 -7.78 9.06 -3.22
C ASN A 231 -8.67 8.56 -2.07
N TYR A 232 -8.47 9.12 -0.86
CA TYR A 232 -9.28 8.80 0.32
C TYR A 232 -10.41 9.81 0.56
N LYS A 233 -10.99 10.38 -0.50
CA LYS A 233 -12.16 11.25 -0.42
C LYS A 233 -13.44 10.47 -0.66
N LYS A 234 -14.46 10.70 0.17
CA LYS A 234 -15.79 10.09 0.04
C LYS A 234 -16.44 10.49 -1.29
N MET A 235 -17.31 9.64 -1.81
CA MET A 235 -18.17 9.98 -2.93
C MET A 235 -19.11 11.12 -2.54
N PRO A 236 -19.46 12.03 -3.47
CA PRO A 236 -20.45 13.07 -3.23
C PRO A 236 -21.79 12.50 -2.77
N GLN A 237 -22.49 13.21 -1.89
CA GLN A 237 -23.89 12.96 -1.57
C GLN A 237 -24.79 13.60 -2.63
N GLU A 238 -26.01 13.09 -2.78
CA GLU A 238 -27.05 13.68 -3.66
C GLU A 238 -26.61 13.79 -5.13
N TYR A 239 -25.79 12.84 -5.58
CA TYR A 239 -25.38 12.71 -6.99
C TYR A 239 -26.21 11.64 -7.68
N ASP A 240 -26.88 12.00 -8.77
CA ASP A 240 -27.71 11.07 -9.54
C ASP A 240 -26.85 10.06 -10.32
N PHE A 241 -27.23 8.79 -10.25
CA PHE A 241 -26.55 7.72 -10.96
C PHE A 241 -26.76 7.86 -12.48
N PRO A 242 -25.72 7.97 -13.32
CA PRO A 242 -25.90 8.27 -14.74
C PRO A 242 -26.65 7.20 -15.57
N LEU A 243 -26.80 5.97 -15.07
CA LEU A 243 -27.65 4.93 -15.68
C LEU A 243 -28.95 4.68 -14.90
N ALA A 244 -29.43 5.64 -14.10
CA ALA A 244 -30.67 5.47 -13.31
C ALA A 244 -31.86 4.99 -14.19
N GLU A 245 -32.07 5.61 -15.35
CA GLU A 245 -33.12 5.21 -16.30
C GLU A 245 -32.88 3.81 -16.89
N LYS A 246 -31.68 3.53 -17.40
CA LYS A 246 -31.34 2.24 -18.05
C LYS A 246 -31.33 1.06 -17.08
N SER A 247 -30.96 1.29 -15.83
CA SER A 247 -30.97 0.26 -14.79
C SER A 247 -32.37 0.01 -14.23
N GLU A 248 -33.36 0.80 -14.65
CA GLU A 248 -34.71 0.84 -14.08
C GLU A 248 -34.66 0.94 -12.55
N ILE A 249 -33.80 1.81 -12.02
CA ILE A 249 -33.45 1.83 -10.58
C ILE A 249 -34.62 2.16 -9.65
N GLU A 250 -35.72 2.67 -10.20
CA GLU A 250 -36.96 2.97 -9.48
C GLU A 250 -37.93 1.78 -9.41
N LYS A 251 -37.66 0.70 -10.17
CA LYS A 251 -38.46 -0.52 -10.17
C LYS A 251 -37.73 -1.62 -9.40
N LEU A 252 -38.38 -2.15 -8.37
CA LEU A 252 -37.91 -3.33 -7.67
C LEU A 252 -38.01 -4.57 -8.59
N LYS A 253 -36.89 -5.27 -8.74
CA LYS A 253 -36.76 -6.49 -9.54
C LYS A 253 -36.99 -7.74 -8.71
N HIS A 254 -36.66 -7.68 -7.42
CA HIS A 254 -36.77 -8.83 -6.52
C HIS A 254 -38.04 -8.79 -5.69
N PRO A 255 -38.55 -9.96 -5.23
CA PRO A 255 -39.78 -10.02 -4.47
C PRO A 255 -39.68 -9.33 -3.09
N ASP A 256 -38.50 -9.38 -2.46
CA ASP A 256 -38.27 -8.85 -1.12
C ASP A 256 -36.79 -8.54 -0.85
N LEU A 257 -36.55 -7.86 0.27
CA LEU A 257 -35.20 -7.47 0.71
C LEU A 257 -34.29 -8.66 1.02
N LEU A 258 -34.83 -9.79 1.51
CA LEU A 258 -34.03 -10.98 1.82
C LEU A 258 -33.47 -11.59 0.55
N LYS A 259 -34.30 -11.74 -0.48
CA LYS A 259 -33.89 -12.26 -1.79
C LYS A 259 -32.91 -11.31 -2.47
N ALA A 260 -33.14 -9.99 -2.40
CA ALA A 260 -32.21 -9.00 -2.93
C ALA A 260 -30.82 -9.11 -2.29
N LYS A 261 -30.72 -9.25 -0.96
CA LYS A 261 -29.42 -9.42 -0.27
C LYS A 261 -28.70 -10.69 -0.72
N ALA A 262 -29.44 -11.80 -0.86
CA ALA A 262 -28.84 -13.06 -1.29
C ALA A 262 -28.25 -12.96 -2.70
N LEU A 263 -28.99 -12.37 -3.64
CA LEU A 263 -28.54 -12.18 -5.03
C LEU A 263 -27.40 -11.17 -5.16
N MET A 264 -27.39 -10.10 -4.37
CA MET A 264 -26.27 -9.16 -4.32
C MET A 264 -24.96 -9.83 -3.86
N LEU A 265 -25.03 -10.72 -2.87
CA LEU A 265 -23.85 -11.47 -2.40
C LEU A 265 -23.39 -12.54 -3.40
N GLU A 266 -24.32 -13.16 -4.12
CA GLU A 266 -24.04 -14.08 -5.24
C GLU A 266 -23.31 -13.33 -6.37
N ALA A 267 -23.86 -12.21 -6.85
CA ALA A 267 -23.24 -11.38 -7.88
C ALA A 267 -21.85 -10.88 -7.47
N ARG A 268 -21.65 -10.54 -6.19
CA ARG A 268 -20.31 -10.21 -5.67
C ARG A 268 -19.35 -11.39 -5.76
N THR A 269 -19.81 -12.60 -5.47
CA THR A 269 -18.98 -13.81 -5.55
C THR A 269 -18.57 -14.08 -6.99
N GLU A 270 -19.48 -13.90 -7.95
CA GLU A 270 -19.21 -14.02 -9.38
C GLU A 270 -18.22 -12.95 -9.85
N TYR A 271 -18.38 -11.69 -9.44
CA TYR A 271 -17.41 -10.61 -9.69
C TYR A 271 -15.99 -11.00 -9.22
N LEU A 272 -15.86 -11.54 -8.01
CA LEU A 272 -14.56 -11.96 -7.48
C LEU A 272 -13.99 -13.17 -8.24
N ALA A 273 -14.83 -14.11 -8.65
CA ALA A 273 -14.43 -15.26 -9.45
C ALA A 273 -13.94 -14.83 -10.84
N TYR A 274 -14.67 -13.93 -11.50
CA TYR A 274 -14.34 -13.41 -12.82
C TYR A 274 -12.91 -12.85 -12.88
N PHE A 275 -12.54 -11.96 -11.97
CA PHE A 275 -11.20 -11.36 -11.94
C PHE A 275 -10.11 -12.28 -11.36
N LYS A 276 -10.49 -13.40 -10.75
CA LYS A 276 -9.56 -14.47 -10.39
C LYS A 276 -9.20 -15.32 -11.60
N GLU A 277 -10.18 -15.56 -12.49
CA GLU A 277 -10.00 -16.32 -13.72
C GLU A 277 -9.42 -15.47 -14.86
N ASN A 278 -9.65 -14.15 -14.82
CA ASN A 278 -9.23 -13.19 -15.83
C ASN A 278 -8.44 -12.04 -15.19
N GLU A 279 -7.19 -12.31 -14.77
CA GLU A 279 -6.41 -11.35 -13.97
C GLU A 279 -6.12 -10.01 -14.68
N ASP A 280 -5.98 -10.04 -16.01
CA ASP A 280 -5.70 -8.88 -16.85
C ASP A 280 -6.96 -8.21 -17.45
N ALA A 281 -8.15 -8.73 -17.13
CA ALA A 281 -9.38 -8.18 -17.67
C ALA A 281 -9.60 -6.72 -17.26
N ARG A 282 -10.25 -5.98 -18.17
CA ARG A 282 -10.80 -4.66 -17.91
C ARG A 282 -12.26 -4.66 -18.33
N THR A 283 -13.14 -4.23 -17.44
CA THR A 283 -14.57 -4.11 -17.72
C THR A 283 -15.01 -2.66 -17.59
N LYS A 284 -15.96 -2.25 -18.42
CA LYS A 284 -16.49 -0.89 -18.43
C LYS A 284 -17.17 -0.57 -17.10
N ASN A 285 -16.92 0.63 -16.62
CA ASN A 285 -17.71 1.32 -15.62
C ASN A 285 -18.27 2.61 -16.24
N VAL A 286 -19.53 2.89 -15.93
CA VAL A 286 -20.29 4.04 -16.46
C VAL A 286 -19.58 5.37 -16.22
N VAL A 287 -18.98 5.56 -15.05
CA VAL A 287 -18.45 6.84 -14.57
C VAL A 287 -16.94 6.88 -14.67
N PHE A 288 -16.26 5.78 -14.37
CA PHE A 288 -14.80 5.74 -14.22
C PHE A 288 -14.08 5.18 -15.45
N GLY A 289 -14.81 4.76 -16.49
CA GLY A 289 -14.24 4.17 -17.70
C GLY A 289 -13.93 2.69 -17.51
N GLU A 290 -12.96 2.15 -18.26
CA GLU A 290 -12.56 0.76 -18.11
C GLU A 290 -11.70 0.54 -16.86
N LEU A 291 -12.12 -0.40 -16.01
CA LEU A 291 -11.49 -0.68 -14.73
C LEU A 291 -10.92 -2.09 -14.70
N ASN A 292 -9.70 -2.23 -14.18
CA ASN A 292 -9.11 -3.53 -13.83
C ASN A 292 -9.60 -4.02 -12.45
N ARG A 293 -9.17 -5.22 -12.06
CA ARG A 293 -9.47 -5.82 -10.76
C ARG A 293 -9.22 -4.89 -9.57
N PHE A 294 -8.08 -4.21 -9.54
CA PHE A 294 -7.69 -3.34 -8.42
C PHE A 294 -8.54 -2.06 -8.38
N GLU A 295 -8.85 -1.49 -9.54
CA GLU A 295 -9.70 -0.30 -9.64
C GLU A 295 -11.15 -0.60 -9.25
N TRP A 296 -11.68 -1.77 -9.62
CA TRP A 296 -12.98 -2.24 -9.13
C TRP A 296 -12.99 -2.44 -7.62
N TYR A 297 -11.91 -2.95 -7.03
CA TYR A 297 -11.78 -3.05 -5.58
C TYR A 297 -11.81 -1.67 -4.89
N LEU A 298 -11.12 -0.67 -5.45
CA LEU A 298 -11.16 0.70 -4.94
C LEU A 298 -12.57 1.30 -5.05
N LEU A 299 -13.24 1.06 -6.18
CA LEU A 299 -14.61 1.50 -6.40
C LEU A 299 -15.58 0.83 -5.45
N GLU A 300 -15.56 -0.50 -5.34
CA GLU A 300 -16.41 -1.28 -4.43
C GLU A 300 -16.31 -0.74 -3.01
N ARG A 301 -15.08 -0.53 -2.51
CA ARG A 301 -14.86 0.01 -1.17
C ARG A 301 -15.56 1.36 -1.00
N LYS A 302 -15.38 2.29 -1.94
CA LYS A 302 -15.99 3.62 -1.87
C LYS A 302 -17.51 3.55 -1.98
N HIS A 303 -18.01 2.73 -2.89
CA HIS A 303 -19.43 2.63 -3.22
C HIS A 303 -20.23 1.97 -2.10
N LEU A 304 -19.72 0.88 -1.51
CA LEU A 304 -20.31 0.26 -0.33
C LEU A 304 -20.24 1.18 0.88
N ASN A 305 -19.11 1.84 1.14
CA ASN A 305 -19.02 2.81 2.25
C ASN A 305 -20.05 3.93 2.08
N HIS A 306 -20.25 4.44 0.86
CA HIS A 306 -21.24 5.47 0.57
C HIS A 306 -22.66 5.01 0.94
N HIS A 307 -23.11 3.85 0.44
CA HIS A 307 -24.47 3.37 0.72
C HIS A 307 -24.64 2.82 2.14
N PHE A 308 -23.61 2.24 2.74
CA PHE A 308 -23.69 1.77 4.12
C PHE A 308 -23.73 2.95 5.09
N GLU A 309 -22.97 4.03 4.83
CA GLU A 309 -23.11 5.27 5.58
C GLU A 309 -24.49 5.91 5.36
N GLN A 310 -25.02 5.87 4.12
CA GLN A 310 -26.36 6.36 3.79
C GLN A 310 -27.44 5.72 4.67
N PHE A 311 -27.29 4.46 5.05
CA PHE A 311 -28.26 3.74 5.89
C PHE A 311 -27.79 3.58 7.36
N GLY A 312 -26.69 4.23 7.76
CA GLY A 312 -26.15 4.14 9.13
C GLY A 312 -25.69 2.74 9.52
N LEU A 313 -25.15 1.96 8.58
CA LEU A 313 -24.78 0.56 8.77
C LEU A 313 -23.31 0.37 9.22
N LEU A 314 -22.43 1.33 8.95
CA LEU A 314 -21.01 1.26 9.33
C LEU A 314 -20.86 1.31 10.86
#